data_AF-Q760G8-F1
#
_entry.id   AF-Q760G8-F1
#
_cell.length_a   1.000
_cell.length_b   1.000
_cell.length_c   1.000
_cell.angle_alpha   90.00
_cell.angle_beta   90.00
_cell.angle_gamma   90.00
#
_symmetry.space_group_name_H-M   'P 1'
#
loop_
_entity.id
_entity.type
_entity.pdbx_description
1 polymer ?
#
loop_
_entity_poly.entity_id
_entity_poly.type
_entity_poly.pdbx_seq_one_letter_code
_entity_poly.pdbx_strand_id
1 'polypeptide(L)'
;KLPADQKVTWRKDSALNDKGQNGEDLTGGYYDAGDYVKFGFPMAATATVLAWGLVDYAAGYTSAGALDDGRKAVKWATDYFLKAHTAPTELYGQVGEGDLDHSYWGRPEDMTMSRPAFKIDASNPGSDLAGETAAALAAASIVFKTVDPSYSNNLLTHAKQLFDFANNYRGKYSDSITDANSYYSSYDYRDELVWAAAWLYRATNDITYLNTAESLYNQFGLQDWNGGFSWDAKVSGVQVLLAKLTNKQQYKDAIKGYVDYLINTQQKTPKGLLFIDVWGSLRHASNAAFVILQAADLGISAVSYRQFAKKQIDYALGDGGHSLVVGFGNNPPTHPHHASSSC
;
A
#
# COMPACT_ATOMS: atom_id res chain seq x y z
N LYS A 1 18.82 10.32 3.83
CA LYS A 1 19.90 10.34 2.81
C LYS A 1 19.62 9.28 1.76
N LEU A 2 19.90 9.57 0.49
CA LEU A 2 19.83 8.64 -0.63
C LEU A 2 21.08 7.74 -0.65
N PRO A 3 20.95 6.50 -1.14
CA PRO A 3 22.08 5.58 -1.23
C PRO A 3 23.01 5.96 -2.39
N ALA A 4 24.28 5.55 -2.32
CA ALA A 4 25.28 5.87 -3.34
C ALA A 4 24.97 5.26 -4.73
N ASP A 5 24.17 4.20 -4.78
CA ASP A 5 23.74 3.51 -6.00
C ASP A 5 22.40 4.01 -6.56
N GLN A 6 21.94 5.19 -6.12
CA GLN A 6 20.72 5.84 -6.61
C GLN A 6 20.74 6.03 -8.14
N LYS A 7 19.75 5.49 -8.84
CA LYS A 7 19.62 5.61 -10.31
C LYS A 7 18.97 6.93 -10.75
N VAL A 8 18.02 7.45 -9.97
CA VAL A 8 17.37 8.74 -10.21
C VAL A 8 18.20 9.86 -9.57
N THR A 9 19.31 10.22 -10.22
CA THR A 9 20.40 11.03 -9.63
C THR A 9 20.13 12.53 -9.54
N TRP A 10 19.08 13.04 -10.20
CA TRP A 10 18.65 14.42 -10.02
C TRP A 10 18.04 14.67 -8.64
N ARG A 11 17.48 13.64 -7.99
CA ARG A 11 17.08 13.68 -6.57
C ARG A 11 18.30 13.78 -5.66
N LYS A 12 18.17 14.53 -4.56
CA LYS A 12 19.23 14.73 -3.55
C LYS A 12 18.77 14.33 -2.15
N ASP A 13 19.72 14.35 -1.21
CA ASP A 13 19.44 14.20 0.21
C ASP A 13 18.50 15.32 0.69
N SER A 14 17.35 14.95 1.24
CA SER A 14 16.33 15.90 1.71
C SER A 14 15.70 15.44 3.03
N ALA A 15 14.95 16.33 3.68
CA ALA A 15 14.23 16.08 4.93
C ALA A 15 15.09 15.38 6.01
N LEU A 16 16.36 15.77 6.10
CA LEU A 16 17.35 15.14 6.99
C LEU A 16 17.12 15.43 8.47
N ASN A 17 16.16 16.31 8.77
CA ASN A 17 15.79 16.71 10.12
C ASN A 17 14.43 16.13 10.57
N ASP A 18 13.81 15.26 9.75
CA ASP A 18 12.58 14.57 10.12
C ASP A 18 12.81 13.76 11.41
N LYS A 19 12.06 14.11 12.46
CA LYS A 19 12.22 13.52 13.79
C LYS A 19 10.92 13.47 14.56
N GLY A 20 10.82 12.49 15.47
CA GLY A 20 9.70 12.36 16.40
C GLY A 20 9.68 13.47 17.46
N GLN A 21 8.61 13.47 18.26
CA GLN A 21 8.34 14.46 19.31
C GLN A 21 9.40 14.45 20.42
N ASN A 22 10.12 13.34 20.61
CA ASN A 22 11.24 13.23 21.56
C ASN A 22 12.60 13.11 20.87
N GLY A 23 12.69 13.40 19.57
CA GLY A 23 13.93 13.39 18.80
C GLY A 23 14.29 12.04 18.18
N GLU A 24 13.35 11.10 18.11
CA GLU A 24 13.50 9.84 17.37
C GLU A 24 13.80 10.11 15.90
N ASP A 25 14.73 9.37 15.28
CA ASP A 25 15.05 9.53 13.86
C ASP A 25 13.86 9.07 13.00
N LEU A 26 13.25 9.98 12.23
CA LEU A 26 12.20 9.65 11.27
C LEU A 26 12.63 9.91 9.82
N THR A 27 13.94 10.02 9.54
CA THR A 27 14.43 10.19 8.17
C THR A 27 14.22 8.93 7.32
N GLY A 28 13.97 9.11 6.02
CA GLY A 28 13.70 8.03 5.06
C GLY A 28 12.24 8.00 4.62
N GLY A 29 11.78 6.84 4.16
CA GLY A 29 10.42 6.66 3.65
C GLY A 29 10.20 7.37 2.31
N TYR A 30 8.97 7.31 1.83
CA TYR A 30 8.57 7.94 0.56
C TYR A 30 7.82 9.24 0.81
N TYR A 31 8.04 10.24 -0.05
CA TYR A 31 7.06 11.30 -0.21
C TYR A 31 5.84 10.73 -0.93
N ASP A 32 4.66 11.23 -0.59
CA ASP A 32 3.40 10.61 -0.99
C ASP A 32 3.08 10.76 -2.48
N ALA A 33 3.06 12.00 -2.98
CA ALA A 33 2.66 12.29 -4.35
C ALA A 33 3.61 13.31 -4.99
N GLY A 34 3.08 14.48 -5.35
CA GLY A 34 3.85 15.61 -5.89
C GLY A 34 4.44 16.53 -4.84
N ASP A 35 4.10 16.27 -3.58
CA ASP A 35 4.42 16.99 -2.37
C ASP A 35 5.57 16.31 -1.60
N TYR A 36 5.82 16.77 -0.37
CA TYR A 36 6.88 16.26 0.51
C TYR A 36 6.36 15.81 1.89
N VAL A 37 5.05 15.67 2.05
CA VAL A 37 4.48 15.00 3.23
C VAL A 37 4.75 13.50 3.12
N LYS A 38 5.04 12.87 4.27
CA LYS A 38 5.11 11.42 4.40
C LYS A 38 3.82 10.92 5.03
N PHE A 39 2.80 10.68 4.23
CA PHE A 39 1.55 10.08 4.70
C PHE A 39 1.72 8.57 4.90
N GLY A 40 1.66 8.12 6.15
CA GLY A 40 1.97 6.73 6.52
C GLY A 40 0.97 5.72 5.97
N PHE A 41 -0.33 6.05 5.94
CA PHE A 41 -1.37 5.11 5.52
C PHE A 41 -1.25 4.68 4.04
N PRO A 42 -1.21 5.60 3.05
CA PRO A 42 -0.97 5.22 1.65
C PRO A 42 0.45 4.67 1.40
N MET A 43 1.46 5.09 2.17
CA MET A 43 2.80 4.53 2.08
C MET A 43 2.83 3.06 2.51
N ALA A 44 2.14 2.71 3.60
CA ALA A 44 2.00 1.34 4.08
C ALA A 44 1.26 0.48 3.06
N ALA A 45 0.12 0.96 2.53
CA ALA A 45 -0.62 0.26 1.48
C ALA A 45 0.25 0.00 0.24
N THR A 46 1.05 0.98 -0.16
CA THR A 46 2.03 0.83 -1.26
C THR A 46 3.04 -0.26 -0.97
N ALA A 47 3.64 -0.25 0.22
CA ALA A 47 4.63 -1.25 0.63
C ALA A 47 4.03 -2.67 0.66
N THR A 48 2.81 -2.84 1.18
CA THR A 48 2.12 -4.13 1.19
C THR A 48 1.87 -4.66 -0.22
N VAL A 49 1.37 -3.83 -1.14
CA VAL A 49 1.07 -4.26 -2.51
C VAL A 49 2.34 -4.57 -3.31
N LEU A 50 3.41 -3.78 -3.15
CA LEU A 50 4.71 -4.08 -3.76
C LEU A 50 5.29 -5.39 -3.22
N ALA A 51 5.24 -5.60 -1.91
CA ALA A 51 5.67 -6.86 -1.29
C ALA A 51 4.81 -8.03 -1.77
N TRP A 52 3.48 -7.87 -1.89
CA TRP A 52 2.60 -8.90 -2.42
C TRP A 52 2.98 -9.30 -3.85
N GLY A 53 3.23 -8.31 -4.72
CA GLY A 53 3.72 -8.56 -6.08
C GLY A 53 5.05 -9.30 -6.09
N LEU A 54 6.00 -8.95 -5.23
CA LEU A 54 7.28 -9.66 -5.11
C LEU A 54 7.14 -11.09 -4.59
N VAL A 55 6.19 -11.34 -3.66
CA VAL A 55 5.94 -12.68 -3.12
C VAL A 55 5.31 -13.58 -4.19
N ASP A 56 4.28 -13.11 -4.89
CA ASP A 56 3.50 -13.94 -5.80
C ASP A 56 4.04 -13.97 -7.23
N TYR A 57 4.76 -12.93 -7.64
CA TYR A 57 5.26 -12.75 -9.00
C TYR A 57 6.78 -12.48 -9.06
N ALA A 58 7.56 -13.03 -8.12
CA ALA A 58 9.04 -12.94 -8.09
C ALA A 58 9.71 -13.27 -9.44
N ALA A 59 9.13 -14.22 -10.19
CA ALA A 59 9.61 -14.60 -11.51
C ALA A 59 9.56 -13.45 -12.52
N GLY A 60 8.55 -12.58 -12.43
CA GLY A 60 8.43 -11.38 -13.27
C GLY A 60 9.57 -10.39 -12.99
N TYR A 61 9.84 -10.11 -11.71
CA TYR A 61 10.97 -9.26 -11.29
C TYR A 61 12.32 -9.85 -11.69
N THR A 62 12.50 -11.16 -11.54
CA THR A 62 13.74 -11.86 -11.94
C THR A 62 13.95 -11.77 -13.45
N SER A 63 12.91 -12.03 -14.24
CA SER A 63 12.97 -11.97 -15.70
C SER A 63 13.27 -10.55 -16.21
N ALA A 64 12.81 -9.52 -15.49
CA ALA A 64 13.11 -8.13 -15.78
C ALA A 64 14.49 -7.67 -15.28
N GLY A 65 15.26 -8.52 -14.58
CA GLY A 65 16.52 -8.12 -13.95
C GLY A 65 16.36 -7.09 -12.82
N ALA A 66 15.17 -7.03 -12.20
CA ALA A 66 14.76 -5.99 -11.26
C ALA A 66 14.42 -6.52 -9.86
N LEU A 67 14.78 -7.77 -9.54
CA LEU A 67 14.46 -8.38 -8.25
C LEU A 67 15.08 -7.61 -7.07
N ASP A 68 16.34 -7.22 -7.18
CA ASP A 68 17.01 -6.49 -6.10
C ASP A 68 16.53 -5.04 -5.99
N ASP A 69 16.21 -4.39 -7.10
CA ASP A 69 15.59 -3.06 -7.08
C ASP A 69 14.18 -3.12 -6.48
N GLY A 70 13.40 -4.16 -6.78
CA GLY A 70 12.09 -4.40 -6.17
C GLY A 70 12.19 -4.60 -4.66
N ARG A 71 13.16 -5.40 -4.20
CA ARG A 71 13.46 -5.55 -2.77
C ARG A 71 13.83 -4.21 -2.13
N LYS A 72 14.72 -3.43 -2.76
CA LYS A 72 15.09 -2.10 -2.26
C LYS A 72 13.89 -1.16 -2.15
N ALA A 73 12.95 -1.22 -3.10
CA ALA A 73 11.72 -0.42 -3.04
C ALA A 73 10.86 -0.74 -1.81
N VAL A 74 10.65 -2.03 -1.51
CA VAL A 74 9.94 -2.43 -0.28
C VAL A 74 10.73 -2.04 0.97
N LYS A 75 12.05 -2.32 0.97
CA LYS A 75 12.93 -2.05 2.11
C LYS A 75 12.95 -0.56 2.49
N TRP A 76 12.87 0.32 1.51
CA TRP A 76 12.88 1.77 1.73
C TRP A 76 11.70 2.25 2.59
N ALA A 77 10.52 1.68 2.36
CA ALA A 77 9.34 1.94 3.19
C ALA A 77 9.45 1.25 4.55
N THR A 78 9.83 -0.03 4.58
CA THR A 78 9.86 -0.78 5.85
C THR A 78 10.96 -0.34 6.80
N ASP A 79 12.12 0.12 6.31
CA ASP A 79 13.13 0.76 7.15
C ASP A 79 12.58 2.01 7.84
N TYR A 80 11.72 2.77 7.17
CA TYR A 80 11.04 3.92 7.78
C TYR A 80 9.99 3.49 8.80
N PHE A 81 9.18 2.47 8.51
CA PHE A 81 8.18 1.97 9.48
C PHE A 81 8.81 1.42 10.75
N LEU A 82 9.98 0.75 10.64
CA LEU A 82 10.74 0.28 11.79
C LEU A 82 11.20 1.43 12.70
N LYS A 83 11.54 2.59 12.11
CA LYS A 83 11.86 3.81 12.86
C LYS A 83 10.62 4.47 13.46
N ALA A 84 9.53 4.48 12.70
CA ALA A 84 8.27 5.11 13.10
C ALA A 84 7.54 4.35 14.23
N HIS A 85 7.76 3.05 14.35
CA HIS A 85 7.27 2.24 15.47
C HIS A 85 8.21 2.37 16.67
N THR A 86 7.98 3.41 17.46
CA THR A 86 8.86 3.86 18.56
C THR A 86 8.60 3.14 19.89
N ALA A 87 7.40 2.58 20.07
CA ALA A 87 7.03 1.74 21.21
C ALA A 87 5.92 0.75 20.82
N PRO A 88 5.67 -0.33 21.58
CA PRO A 88 4.71 -1.38 21.21
C PRO A 88 3.27 -0.90 20.89
N THR A 89 2.89 0.27 21.39
CA THR A 89 1.58 0.91 21.14
C THR A 89 1.77 2.37 20.71
N GLU A 90 2.83 2.67 19.96
CA GLU A 90 3.12 4.01 19.44
C GLU A 90 3.68 3.92 18.01
N LEU A 91 3.04 4.61 17.07
CA LEU A 91 3.44 4.63 15.66
C LEU A 91 3.33 6.05 15.10
N TYR A 92 4.42 6.60 14.59
CA TYR A 92 4.41 7.83 13.81
C TYR A 92 3.78 7.60 12.44
N GLY A 93 2.63 8.22 12.21
CA GLY A 93 1.84 8.08 10.99
C GLY A 93 2.10 9.14 9.95
N GLN A 94 2.75 10.24 10.32
CA GLN A 94 2.96 11.36 9.41
C GLN A 94 4.16 12.23 9.79
N VAL A 95 4.90 12.71 8.78
CA VAL A 95 5.90 13.77 8.94
C VAL A 95 5.73 14.82 7.84
N GLY A 96 5.65 16.08 8.25
CA GLY A 96 5.13 17.18 7.43
C GLY A 96 3.66 17.43 7.75
N GLU A 97 3.25 18.68 7.72
CA GLU A 97 1.84 19.09 7.82
C GLU A 97 1.40 19.58 6.45
N GLY A 98 0.18 19.22 6.04
CA GLY A 98 -0.28 19.37 4.67
C GLY A 98 -0.24 20.80 4.16
N ASP A 99 -0.78 21.77 4.90
CA ASP A 99 -0.86 23.16 4.43
C ASP A 99 0.54 23.79 4.30
N LEU A 100 1.42 23.58 5.29
CA LEU A 100 2.79 24.07 5.28
C LEU A 100 3.59 23.48 4.12
N ASP A 101 3.46 22.18 3.88
CA ASP A 101 4.17 21.48 2.81
C ASP A 101 3.64 21.90 1.43
N HIS A 102 2.32 21.93 1.24
CA HIS A 102 1.67 22.24 -0.04
C HIS A 102 1.73 23.72 -0.40
N SER A 103 2.00 24.61 0.57
CA SER A 103 2.30 26.02 0.32
C SER A 103 3.67 26.25 -0.33
N TYR A 104 4.52 25.21 -0.41
CA TYR A 104 5.85 25.27 -0.99
C TYR A 104 5.93 24.51 -2.32
N TRP A 105 6.50 25.18 -3.34
CA TRP A 105 6.83 24.54 -4.61
C TRP A 105 8.31 24.75 -4.94
N GLY A 106 9.10 23.68 -4.87
CA GLY A 106 10.54 23.72 -5.10
C GLY A 106 11.16 22.35 -4.85
N ARG A 107 12.49 22.27 -4.73
CA ARG A 107 13.21 21.01 -4.46
C ARG A 107 13.08 20.59 -2.99
N PRO A 108 13.01 19.28 -2.68
CA PRO A 108 12.83 18.84 -1.30
C PRO A 108 14.02 19.15 -0.39
N GLU A 109 15.23 19.25 -0.94
CA GLU A 109 16.45 19.66 -0.21
C GLU A 109 16.45 21.15 0.18
N ASP A 110 15.58 21.96 -0.42
CA ASP A 110 15.47 23.41 -0.17
C ASP A 110 14.30 23.74 0.78
N MET A 111 13.61 22.74 1.33
CA MET A 111 12.55 22.94 2.33
C MET A 111 13.10 23.59 3.61
N THR A 112 12.47 24.68 4.04
CA THR A 112 12.83 25.40 5.28
C THR A 112 11.70 25.49 6.30
N MET A 113 10.48 25.10 5.93
CA MET A 113 9.33 25.10 6.84
C MET A 113 9.47 24.02 7.92
N SER A 114 8.69 24.17 8.99
CA SER A 114 8.57 23.10 10.00
C SER A 114 7.95 21.85 9.38
N ARG A 115 8.47 20.67 9.74
CA ARG A 115 7.95 19.37 9.34
C ARG A 115 7.54 18.57 10.58
N PRO A 116 6.39 18.89 11.19
CA PRO A 116 5.96 18.24 12.43
C PRO A 116 5.74 16.74 12.22
N ALA A 117 5.93 15.96 13.29
CA ALA A 117 5.69 14.53 13.29
C ALA A 117 4.46 14.19 14.16
N PHE A 118 3.54 13.45 13.58
CA PHE A 118 2.28 13.04 14.21
C PHE A 118 2.26 11.53 14.41
N LYS A 119 1.68 11.10 15.53
CA LYS A 119 1.66 9.70 15.93
C LYS A 119 0.27 9.29 16.41
N ILE A 120 0.01 7.99 16.31
CA ILE A 120 -1.05 7.31 17.02
C ILE A 120 -0.47 6.58 18.23
N ASP A 121 -1.27 6.46 19.27
CA ASP A 121 -0.92 5.75 20.50
C ASP A 121 -2.16 5.09 21.13
N ALA A 122 -2.00 4.49 22.30
CA ALA A 122 -3.11 3.86 23.03
C ALA A 122 -4.27 4.81 23.37
N SER A 123 -4.02 6.11 23.52
CA SER A 123 -5.05 7.13 23.83
C SER A 123 -5.63 7.75 22.56
N ASN A 124 -4.86 7.76 21.46
CA ASN A 124 -5.22 8.29 20.16
C ASN A 124 -5.01 7.18 19.10
N PRO A 125 -5.92 6.19 19.03
CA PRO A 125 -5.72 4.99 18.24
C PRO A 125 -5.78 5.23 16.73
N GLY A 126 -5.27 4.26 15.96
CA GLY A 126 -5.37 4.22 14.51
C GLY A 126 -5.20 2.81 13.98
N SER A 127 -6.25 2.00 14.10
CA SER A 127 -6.29 0.59 13.72
C SER A 127 -5.96 0.36 12.26
N ASP A 128 -6.39 1.27 11.39
CA ASP A 128 -6.18 1.26 9.95
C ASP A 128 -4.70 1.45 9.60
N LEU A 129 -4.11 2.55 10.07
CA LEU A 129 -2.70 2.85 9.87
C LEU A 129 -1.79 1.78 10.47
N ALA A 130 -2.03 1.38 11.73
CA ALA A 130 -1.24 0.35 12.38
C ALA A 130 -1.46 -1.03 11.73
N GLY A 131 -2.69 -1.34 11.31
CA GLY A 131 -3.05 -2.56 10.60
C GLY A 131 -2.37 -2.68 9.24
N GLU A 132 -2.47 -1.66 8.38
CA GLU A 132 -1.81 -1.67 7.08
C GLU A 132 -0.28 -1.68 7.22
N THR A 133 0.27 -0.98 8.21
CA THR A 133 1.73 -1.04 8.48
C THR A 133 2.14 -2.45 8.95
N ALA A 134 1.33 -3.11 9.78
CA ALA A 134 1.56 -4.50 10.15
C ALA A 134 1.48 -5.45 8.94
N ALA A 135 0.51 -5.24 8.03
CA ALA A 135 0.39 -5.98 6.78
C ALA A 135 1.63 -5.80 5.90
N ALA A 136 2.12 -4.56 5.74
CA ALA A 136 3.32 -4.24 4.97
C ALA A 136 4.55 -4.95 5.51
N LEU A 137 4.78 -4.88 6.82
CA LEU A 137 5.91 -5.52 7.48
C LEU A 137 5.82 -7.05 7.43
N ALA A 138 4.62 -7.62 7.60
CA ALA A 138 4.39 -9.06 7.48
C ALA A 138 4.64 -9.55 6.04
N ALA A 139 4.10 -8.86 5.03
CA ALA A 139 4.35 -9.18 3.62
C ALA A 139 5.84 -9.06 3.26
N ALA A 140 6.49 -7.99 3.70
CA ALA A 140 7.93 -7.79 3.49
C ALA A 140 8.78 -8.87 4.17
N SER A 141 8.39 -9.35 5.36
CA SER A 141 9.11 -10.45 6.02
C SER A 141 9.17 -11.70 5.12
N ILE A 142 8.12 -11.97 4.34
CA ILE A 142 8.10 -13.09 3.37
C ILE A 142 9.11 -12.81 2.23
N VAL A 143 9.16 -11.59 1.70
CA VAL A 143 10.11 -11.19 0.65
C VAL A 143 11.57 -11.39 1.09
N PHE A 144 11.88 -11.03 2.34
CA PHE A 144 13.24 -11.06 2.86
C PHE A 144 13.64 -12.37 3.55
N LYS A 145 12.69 -13.29 3.77
CA LYS A 145 12.87 -14.53 4.55
C LYS A 145 14.14 -15.31 4.22
N THR A 146 14.52 -15.38 2.94
CA THR A 146 15.69 -16.15 2.48
C THR A 146 16.93 -15.29 2.25
N VAL A 147 16.77 -14.07 1.74
CA VAL A 147 17.90 -13.19 1.37
C VAL A 147 18.46 -12.41 2.56
N ASP A 148 17.62 -12.10 3.55
CA ASP A 148 18.01 -11.45 4.81
C ASP A 148 17.10 -11.93 5.96
N PRO A 149 17.37 -13.12 6.53
CA PRO A 149 16.55 -13.68 7.60
C PRO A 149 16.54 -12.82 8.87
N SER A 150 17.61 -12.08 9.16
CA SER A 150 17.69 -11.19 10.31
C SER A 150 16.72 -10.03 10.16
N TYR A 151 16.73 -9.37 9.00
CA TYR A 151 15.79 -8.31 8.70
C TYR A 151 14.35 -8.84 8.67
N SER A 152 14.11 -10.00 8.04
CA SER A 152 12.81 -10.68 8.06
C SER A 152 12.25 -10.88 9.47
N ASN A 153 13.08 -11.33 10.42
CA ASN A 153 12.65 -11.54 11.80
C ASN A 153 12.36 -10.23 12.53
N ASN A 154 13.13 -9.17 12.24
CA ASN A 154 12.89 -7.85 12.80
C ASN A 154 11.55 -7.27 12.30
N LEU A 155 11.31 -7.34 10.98
CA LEU A 155 10.05 -6.94 10.36
C LEU A 155 8.86 -7.66 11.01
N LEU A 156 8.98 -8.98 11.19
CA LEU A 156 7.90 -9.78 11.76
C LEU A 156 7.63 -9.46 13.23
N THR A 157 8.66 -9.11 14.01
CA THR A 157 8.48 -8.64 15.40
C THR A 157 7.63 -7.37 15.45
N HIS A 158 7.98 -6.37 14.64
CA HIS A 158 7.22 -5.11 14.58
C HIS A 158 5.81 -5.32 14.01
N ALA A 159 5.64 -6.19 12.99
CA ALA A 159 4.34 -6.51 12.42
C ALA A 159 3.36 -7.07 13.47
N LYS A 160 3.84 -7.99 14.32
CA LYS A 160 3.01 -8.58 15.39
C LYS A 160 2.61 -7.53 16.43
N GLN A 161 3.57 -6.71 16.88
CA GLN A 161 3.30 -5.66 17.85
C GLN A 161 2.31 -4.61 17.33
N LEU A 162 2.48 -4.16 16.08
CA LEU A 162 1.56 -3.20 15.47
C LEU A 162 0.17 -3.77 15.23
N PHE A 163 0.06 -5.06 14.90
CA PHE A 163 -1.25 -5.71 14.82
C PHE A 163 -1.92 -5.82 16.19
N ASP A 164 -1.18 -6.19 17.23
CA ASP A 164 -1.69 -6.22 18.60
C ASP A 164 -2.17 -4.83 19.03
N PHE A 165 -1.40 -3.78 18.71
CA PHE A 165 -1.81 -2.39 18.93
C PHE A 165 -3.10 -2.05 18.19
N ALA A 166 -3.15 -2.27 16.87
CA ALA A 166 -4.32 -2.01 16.03
C ALA A 166 -5.57 -2.75 16.52
N ASN A 167 -5.41 -4.02 16.91
CA ASN A 167 -6.52 -4.88 17.30
C ASN A 167 -7.01 -4.60 18.74
N ASN A 168 -6.16 -4.11 19.64
CA ASN A 168 -6.54 -3.86 21.03
C ASN A 168 -7.00 -2.41 21.27
N TYR A 169 -6.54 -1.45 20.45
CA TYR A 169 -6.86 -0.03 20.58
C TYR A 169 -7.55 0.46 19.30
N ARG A 170 -8.89 0.38 19.31
CA ARG A 170 -9.69 0.56 18.10
C ARG A 170 -10.01 2.03 17.81
N GLY A 171 -9.70 2.49 16.61
CA GLY A 171 -10.11 3.80 16.10
C GLY A 171 -9.55 4.06 14.71
N LYS A 172 -10.03 5.12 14.06
CA LYS A 172 -9.48 5.57 12.78
C LYS A 172 -8.27 6.45 13.04
N TYR A 173 -7.17 6.25 12.30
CA TYR A 173 -5.98 7.05 12.55
C TYR A 173 -6.21 8.53 12.26
N SER A 174 -7.07 8.86 11.30
CA SER A 174 -7.33 10.24 10.90
C SER A 174 -8.17 11.01 11.92
N ASP A 175 -8.84 10.32 12.86
CA ASP A 175 -9.45 10.97 14.03
C ASP A 175 -8.37 11.40 15.05
N SER A 176 -7.21 10.74 15.04
CA SER A 176 -6.07 10.99 15.93
C SER A 176 -5.03 11.93 15.31
N ILE A 177 -4.65 11.68 14.06
CA ILE A 177 -3.79 12.53 13.22
C ILE A 177 -4.71 13.34 12.32
N THR A 178 -5.31 14.39 12.88
CA THR A 178 -6.40 15.13 12.24
C THR A 178 -5.98 15.90 10.99
N ASP A 179 -4.69 16.23 10.84
CA ASP A 179 -4.15 16.82 9.62
C ASP A 179 -4.43 15.93 8.40
N ALA A 180 -4.33 14.61 8.56
CA ALA A 180 -4.56 13.67 7.48
C ALA A 180 -6.01 13.63 6.98
N ASN A 181 -7.00 14.18 7.70
CA ASN A 181 -8.41 14.13 7.29
C ASN A 181 -8.67 14.83 5.95
N SER A 182 -7.92 15.89 5.63
CA SER A 182 -8.08 16.61 4.37
C SER A 182 -7.41 15.91 3.18
N TYR A 183 -6.67 14.82 3.43
CA TYR A 183 -5.80 14.16 2.45
C TYR A 183 -6.11 12.66 2.31
N TYR A 184 -5.91 11.91 3.40
CA TYR A 184 -6.04 10.47 3.50
C TYR A 184 -6.94 10.07 4.69
N SER A 185 -8.13 10.68 4.77
CA SER A 185 -9.11 10.29 5.79
C SER A 185 -9.51 8.84 5.63
N SER A 186 -9.53 8.10 6.73
CA SER A 186 -9.94 6.70 6.75
C SER A 186 -11.45 6.56 6.72
N TYR A 187 -11.96 5.77 5.77
CA TYR A 187 -13.39 5.50 5.71
C TYR A 187 -13.83 4.48 6.77
N ASP A 188 -13.10 3.37 6.90
CA ASP A 188 -13.33 2.36 7.92
C ASP A 188 -12.05 1.56 8.16
N TYR A 189 -11.77 1.18 9.41
CA TYR A 189 -10.54 0.45 9.74
C TYR A 189 -10.72 -1.07 9.80
N ARG A 190 -11.96 -1.55 9.75
CA ARG A 190 -12.29 -2.95 10.08
C ARG A 190 -11.70 -3.95 9.09
N ASP A 191 -11.63 -3.59 7.83
CA ASP A 191 -10.99 -4.39 6.79
C ASP A 191 -9.47 -4.46 6.96
N GLU A 192 -8.82 -3.43 7.47
CA GLU A 192 -7.39 -3.43 7.79
C GLU A 192 -7.01 -4.45 8.86
N LEU A 193 -7.88 -4.65 9.86
CA LEU A 193 -7.64 -5.67 10.88
C LEU A 193 -7.69 -7.08 10.29
N VAL A 194 -8.61 -7.32 9.36
CA VAL A 194 -8.70 -8.62 8.66
C VAL A 194 -7.50 -8.80 7.72
N TRP A 195 -7.13 -7.74 7.02
CA TRP A 195 -6.00 -7.69 6.10
C TRP A 195 -4.67 -7.99 6.80
N ALA A 196 -4.38 -7.29 7.89
CA ALA A 196 -3.19 -7.50 8.71
C ALA A 196 -3.13 -8.91 9.29
N ALA A 197 -4.25 -9.42 9.84
CA ALA A 197 -4.32 -10.78 10.37
C ALA A 197 -4.04 -11.83 9.27
N ALA A 198 -4.62 -11.67 8.08
CA ALA A 198 -4.38 -12.59 6.96
C ALA A 198 -2.91 -12.60 6.51
N TRP A 199 -2.25 -11.43 6.47
CA TRP A 199 -0.81 -11.35 6.16
C TRP A 199 0.07 -11.93 7.25
N LEU A 200 -0.25 -11.68 8.52
CA LEU A 200 0.47 -12.29 9.64
C LEU A 200 0.34 -13.81 9.62
N TYR A 201 -0.83 -14.36 9.34
CA TYR A 201 -0.97 -15.80 9.13
C TYR A 201 -0.06 -16.28 8.00
N ARG A 202 -0.10 -15.60 6.85
CA ARG A 202 0.74 -15.98 5.70
C ARG A 202 2.24 -15.94 6.01
N ALA A 203 2.69 -14.99 6.83
CA ALA A 203 4.10 -14.82 7.19
C ALA A 203 4.57 -15.82 8.27
N THR A 204 3.68 -16.19 9.20
CA THR A 204 4.03 -16.96 10.41
C THR A 204 3.63 -18.43 10.34
N ASN A 205 2.61 -18.76 9.54
CA ASN A 205 1.84 -20.01 9.62
C ASN A 205 1.21 -20.27 11.01
N ASP A 206 1.05 -19.24 11.84
CA ASP A 206 0.38 -19.33 13.14
C ASP A 206 -1.13 -19.22 12.96
N ILE A 207 -1.83 -20.32 13.23
CA ILE A 207 -3.27 -20.47 13.01
C ILE A 207 -4.10 -19.45 13.81
N THR A 208 -3.56 -18.86 14.87
CA THR A 208 -4.25 -17.83 15.66
C THR A 208 -4.58 -16.60 14.82
N TYR A 209 -3.70 -16.21 13.90
CA TYR A 209 -3.95 -15.10 12.98
C TYR A 209 -4.99 -15.45 11.92
N LEU A 210 -5.02 -16.70 11.42
CA LEU A 210 -6.06 -17.12 10.49
C LEU A 210 -7.44 -17.11 11.16
N ASN A 211 -7.53 -17.69 12.35
CA ASN A 211 -8.76 -17.71 13.13
C ASN A 211 -9.25 -16.28 13.43
N THR A 212 -8.33 -15.38 13.76
CA THR A 212 -8.64 -13.96 13.96
C THR A 212 -9.15 -13.31 12.68
N ALA A 213 -8.47 -13.50 11.55
CA ALA A 213 -8.87 -12.95 10.27
C ALA A 213 -10.29 -13.41 9.88
N GLU A 214 -10.59 -14.72 9.94
CA GLU A 214 -11.90 -15.23 9.58
C GLU A 214 -12.99 -14.81 10.59
N SER A 215 -12.67 -14.75 11.87
CA SER A 215 -13.60 -14.27 12.91
C SER A 215 -13.98 -12.80 12.68
N LEU A 216 -12.99 -11.93 12.49
CA LEU A 216 -13.21 -10.50 12.23
C LEU A 216 -13.92 -10.28 10.89
N TYR A 217 -13.56 -11.03 9.84
CA TYR A 217 -14.25 -10.99 8.54
C TYR A 217 -15.76 -11.20 8.71
N ASN A 218 -16.15 -12.24 9.46
CA ASN A 218 -17.56 -12.57 9.71
C ASN A 218 -18.22 -11.56 10.66
N GLN A 219 -17.52 -11.16 11.73
CA GLN A 219 -18.02 -10.20 12.72
C GLN A 219 -18.34 -8.84 12.09
N PHE A 220 -17.49 -8.38 11.17
CA PHE A 220 -17.66 -7.10 10.49
C PHE A 220 -18.53 -7.18 9.23
N GLY A 221 -18.90 -8.39 8.81
CA GLY A 221 -19.75 -8.64 7.65
C GLY A 221 -19.07 -8.28 6.33
N LEU A 222 -17.76 -8.50 6.19
CA LEU A 222 -17.00 -8.10 4.99
C LEU A 222 -17.50 -8.77 3.70
N GLN A 223 -18.25 -9.88 3.79
CA GLN A 223 -18.93 -10.47 2.63
C GLN A 223 -20.01 -9.58 2.03
N ASP A 224 -20.60 -8.69 2.82
CA ASP A 224 -21.70 -7.81 2.43
C ASP A 224 -21.22 -6.39 2.06
N TRP A 225 -19.92 -6.13 2.22
CA TRP A 225 -19.32 -4.85 1.83
C TRP A 225 -19.13 -4.80 0.31
N ASN A 226 -19.21 -3.58 -0.23
CA ASN A 226 -18.87 -3.37 -1.63
C ASN A 226 -17.40 -3.76 -1.87
N GLY A 227 -17.16 -4.50 -2.96
CA GLY A 227 -15.81 -4.82 -3.38
C GLY A 227 -15.01 -3.57 -3.77
N GLY A 228 -13.70 -3.68 -3.68
CA GLY A 228 -12.78 -2.56 -3.88
C GLY A 228 -11.37 -2.91 -3.42
N PHE A 229 -10.39 -2.27 -4.03
CA PHE A 229 -8.99 -2.36 -3.61
C PHE A 229 -8.26 -1.04 -3.87
N SER A 230 -7.92 -0.32 -2.81
CA SER A 230 -7.25 0.98 -2.82
C SER A 230 -6.35 1.10 -1.59
N TRP A 231 -5.84 2.30 -1.27
CA TRP A 231 -5.17 2.54 -0.01
C TRP A 231 -6.12 2.59 1.19
N ASP A 232 -7.43 2.82 0.98
CA ASP A 232 -8.45 2.97 2.03
C ASP A 232 -9.42 1.76 2.12
N ALA A 233 -9.44 0.91 1.08
CA ALA A 233 -10.32 -0.25 1.02
C ALA A 233 -9.55 -1.51 0.64
N LYS A 234 -9.65 -2.54 1.47
CA LYS A 234 -8.94 -3.83 1.36
C LYS A 234 -9.86 -5.01 1.09
N VAL A 235 -11.18 -4.82 1.05
CA VAL A 235 -12.19 -5.88 0.95
C VAL A 235 -11.85 -6.95 -0.10
N SER A 236 -11.61 -6.57 -1.35
CA SER A 236 -11.32 -7.55 -2.42
C SER A 236 -9.93 -8.16 -2.29
N GLY A 237 -8.98 -7.43 -1.71
CA GLY A 237 -7.65 -7.95 -1.35
C GLY A 237 -7.74 -9.02 -0.26
N VAL A 238 -8.49 -8.76 0.80
CA VAL A 238 -8.81 -9.70 1.89
C VAL A 238 -9.48 -10.95 1.34
N GLN A 239 -10.52 -10.80 0.51
CA GLN A 239 -11.26 -11.93 -0.04
C GLN A 239 -10.35 -12.83 -0.90
N VAL A 240 -9.57 -12.27 -1.82
CA VAL A 240 -8.69 -13.09 -2.67
C VAL A 240 -7.54 -13.72 -1.87
N LEU A 241 -7.03 -13.03 -0.86
CA LEU A 241 -5.98 -13.54 0.02
C LEU A 241 -6.51 -14.69 0.89
N LEU A 242 -7.67 -14.53 1.54
CA LEU A 242 -8.29 -15.61 2.33
C LEU A 242 -8.71 -16.79 1.46
N ALA A 243 -9.17 -16.56 0.23
CA ALA A 243 -9.44 -17.63 -0.73
C ALA A 243 -8.18 -18.46 -1.02
N LYS A 244 -7.02 -17.80 -1.19
CA LYS A 244 -5.72 -18.45 -1.39
C LYS A 244 -5.26 -19.24 -0.17
N LEU A 245 -5.40 -18.64 1.01
CA LEU A 245 -4.89 -19.19 2.27
C LEU A 245 -5.73 -20.37 2.79
N THR A 246 -7.03 -20.39 2.52
CA THR A 246 -7.97 -21.36 3.10
C THR A 246 -8.57 -22.32 2.07
N ASN A 247 -8.50 -21.97 0.78
CA ASN A 247 -9.20 -22.66 -0.30
C ASN A 247 -10.74 -22.71 -0.14
N LYS A 248 -11.34 -21.98 0.80
CA LYS A 248 -12.79 -21.99 1.06
C LYS A 248 -13.57 -21.35 -0.08
N GLN A 249 -14.66 -22.00 -0.47
CA GLN A 249 -15.48 -21.58 -1.61
C GLN A 249 -16.13 -20.21 -1.40
N GLN A 250 -16.53 -19.87 -0.16
CA GLN A 250 -17.16 -18.58 0.15
C GLN A 250 -16.32 -17.37 -0.30
N TYR A 251 -15.00 -17.42 -0.12
CA TYR A 251 -14.10 -16.32 -0.50
C TYR A 251 -13.87 -16.30 -2.02
N LYS A 252 -13.82 -17.49 -2.65
CA LYS A 252 -13.73 -17.62 -4.10
C LYS A 252 -14.98 -17.07 -4.80
N ASP A 253 -16.16 -17.33 -4.24
CA ASP A 253 -17.42 -16.83 -4.77
C ASP A 253 -17.51 -15.30 -4.63
N ALA A 254 -17.12 -14.76 -3.47
CA ALA A 254 -17.07 -13.32 -3.25
C ALA A 254 -16.15 -12.61 -4.26
N ILE A 255 -14.90 -13.08 -4.40
CA ILE A 255 -13.97 -12.44 -5.35
C ILE A 255 -14.40 -12.64 -6.80
N LYS A 256 -14.98 -13.80 -7.14
CA LYS A 256 -15.53 -14.04 -8.48
C LYS A 256 -16.65 -13.06 -8.78
N GLY A 257 -17.59 -12.86 -7.86
CA GLY A 257 -18.70 -11.91 -8.02
C GLY A 257 -18.21 -10.49 -8.27
N TYR A 258 -17.22 -10.02 -7.50
CA TYR A 258 -16.61 -8.71 -7.70
C TYR A 258 -15.93 -8.57 -9.07
N VAL A 259 -15.10 -9.54 -9.47
CA VAL A 259 -14.41 -9.48 -10.77
C VAL A 259 -15.39 -9.55 -11.94
N ASP A 260 -16.40 -10.41 -11.86
CA ASP A 260 -17.43 -10.50 -12.90
C ASP A 260 -18.22 -9.20 -12.99
N TYR A 261 -18.51 -8.53 -11.87
CA TYR A 261 -19.12 -7.20 -11.87
C TYR A 261 -18.23 -6.17 -12.59
N LEU A 262 -16.93 -6.12 -12.27
CA LEU A 262 -16.00 -5.21 -12.93
C LEU A 262 -15.97 -5.41 -14.44
N ILE A 263 -15.88 -6.66 -14.88
CA ILE A 263 -15.77 -6.99 -16.31
C ILE A 263 -17.07 -6.68 -17.04
N ASN A 264 -18.22 -7.09 -16.49
CA ASN A 264 -19.49 -7.10 -17.23
C ASN A 264 -20.33 -5.85 -17.02
N THR A 265 -20.27 -5.24 -15.84
CA THR A 265 -21.24 -4.21 -15.42
C THR A 265 -20.59 -2.86 -15.14
N GLN A 266 -19.41 -2.84 -14.52
CA GLN A 266 -18.80 -1.58 -14.09
C GLN A 266 -18.60 -0.63 -15.27
N GLN A 267 -18.80 0.67 -15.01
CA GLN A 267 -18.62 1.73 -15.99
C GLN A 267 -17.21 1.66 -16.60
N LYS A 268 -17.16 1.78 -17.91
CA LYS A 268 -15.92 1.86 -18.68
C LYS A 268 -15.97 3.08 -19.59
N THR A 269 -14.81 3.64 -19.88
CA THR A 269 -14.70 4.65 -20.95
C THR A 269 -15.06 4.00 -22.29
N PRO A 270 -15.43 4.78 -23.33
CA PRO A 270 -15.68 4.23 -24.67
C PRO A 270 -14.49 3.43 -25.25
N LYS A 271 -13.28 3.67 -24.75
CA LYS A 271 -12.05 2.96 -25.15
C LYS A 271 -11.68 1.78 -24.22
N GLY A 272 -12.54 1.43 -23.26
CA GLY A 272 -12.44 0.19 -22.49
C GLY A 272 -11.69 0.24 -21.16
N LEU A 273 -11.25 1.42 -20.70
CA LEU A 273 -10.70 1.60 -19.35
C LEU A 273 -11.81 1.50 -18.31
N LEU A 274 -11.61 0.74 -17.23
CA LEU A 274 -12.46 0.80 -16.04
C LEU A 274 -12.45 2.21 -15.43
N PHE A 275 -13.62 2.82 -15.35
CA PHE A 275 -13.78 4.16 -14.78
C PHE A 275 -14.53 4.05 -13.45
N ILE A 276 -13.76 3.87 -12.36
CA ILE A 276 -14.30 3.64 -11.01
C ILE A 276 -14.50 4.96 -10.26
N ASP A 277 -13.49 5.83 -10.31
CA ASP A 277 -13.51 7.14 -9.68
C ASP A 277 -12.74 8.14 -10.54
N VAL A 278 -13.06 9.43 -10.40
CA VAL A 278 -12.36 10.52 -11.08
C VAL A 278 -10.94 10.71 -10.54
N TRP A 279 -10.73 10.45 -9.25
CA TRP A 279 -9.45 10.58 -8.56
C TRP A 279 -8.62 9.32 -8.74
N GLY A 280 -7.57 9.41 -9.56
CA GLY A 280 -6.70 8.27 -9.84
C GLY A 280 -7.43 7.15 -10.57
N SER A 281 -8.20 7.48 -11.61
CA SER A 281 -8.92 6.50 -12.43
C SER A 281 -8.04 5.33 -12.91
N LEU A 282 -6.82 5.63 -13.41
CA LEU A 282 -5.83 4.61 -13.78
C LEU A 282 -5.33 3.79 -12.60
N ARG A 283 -5.19 4.39 -11.41
CA ARG A 283 -4.83 3.67 -10.18
C ARG A 283 -5.91 2.65 -9.85
N HIS A 284 -7.18 3.03 -9.88
CA HIS A 284 -8.27 2.09 -9.64
C HIS A 284 -8.33 0.97 -10.67
N ALA A 285 -8.18 1.28 -11.96
CA ALA A 285 -8.13 0.27 -13.01
C ALA A 285 -6.94 -0.70 -12.86
N SER A 286 -5.77 -0.19 -12.47
CA SER A 286 -4.57 -1.00 -12.25
C SER A 286 -4.68 -1.88 -10.99
N ASN A 287 -5.24 -1.35 -9.90
CA ASN A 287 -5.54 -2.11 -8.69
C ASN A 287 -6.53 -3.24 -8.98
N ALA A 288 -7.60 -2.93 -9.74
CA ALA A 288 -8.54 -3.93 -10.21
C ALA A 288 -7.85 -5.01 -11.06
N ALA A 289 -6.99 -4.61 -12.01
CA ALA A 289 -6.23 -5.56 -12.83
C ALA A 289 -5.36 -6.49 -11.97
N PHE A 290 -4.70 -5.97 -10.94
CA PHE A 290 -3.90 -6.80 -10.02
C PHE A 290 -4.75 -7.80 -9.24
N VAL A 291 -5.89 -7.39 -8.68
CA VAL A 291 -6.84 -8.28 -8.00
C VAL A 291 -7.40 -9.35 -8.95
N ILE A 292 -7.67 -8.99 -10.20
CA ILE A 292 -8.14 -9.92 -11.25
C ILE A 292 -7.06 -10.97 -11.57
N LEU A 293 -5.77 -10.59 -11.60
CA LEU A 293 -4.66 -11.52 -11.77
C LEU A 293 -4.57 -12.50 -10.59
N GLN A 294 -4.70 -12.00 -9.36
CA GLN A 294 -4.73 -12.86 -8.16
C GLN A 294 -5.91 -13.85 -8.19
N ALA A 295 -7.10 -13.41 -8.63
CA ALA A 295 -8.25 -14.30 -8.79
C ALA A 295 -8.02 -15.36 -9.89
N ALA A 296 -7.35 -14.99 -10.99
CA ALA A 296 -6.98 -15.94 -12.04
C ALA A 296 -6.02 -17.02 -11.52
N ASP A 297 -5.11 -16.69 -10.60
CA ASP A 297 -4.19 -17.66 -9.99
C ASP A 297 -4.88 -18.64 -9.02
N LEU A 298 -6.09 -18.32 -8.56
CA LEU A 298 -6.97 -19.27 -7.87
C LEU A 298 -7.66 -20.26 -8.84
N GLY A 299 -7.41 -20.14 -10.15
CA GLY A 299 -8.05 -20.94 -11.20
C GLY A 299 -9.41 -20.40 -11.66
N ILE A 300 -9.82 -19.21 -11.22
CA ILE A 300 -11.13 -18.63 -11.56
C ILE A 300 -11.01 -17.96 -12.93
N SER A 301 -11.69 -18.51 -13.94
CA SER A 301 -11.78 -17.92 -15.29
C SER A 301 -10.43 -17.45 -15.84
N ALA A 302 -9.35 -18.20 -15.57
CA ALA A 302 -8.00 -17.67 -15.56
C ALA A 302 -7.57 -16.99 -16.87
N VAL A 303 -7.96 -17.56 -18.02
CA VAL A 303 -7.64 -17.00 -19.34
C VAL A 303 -8.33 -15.65 -19.56
N SER A 304 -9.64 -15.56 -19.34
CA SER A 304 -10.40 -14.32 -19.59
C SER A 304 -10.04 -13.24 -18.57
N TYR A 305 -9.81 -13.60 -17.32
CA TYR A 305 -9.38 -12.67 -16.26
C TYR A 305 -8.01 -12.07 -16.59
N ARG A 306 -7.01 -12.89 -16.93
CA ARG A 306 -5.68 -12.40 -17.33
C ARG A 306 -5.74 -11.52 -18.57
N GLN A 307 -6.56 -11.88 -19.56
CA GLN A 307 -6.76 -11.06 -20.77
C GLN A 307 -7.39 -9.71 -20.43
N PHE A 308 -8.40 -9.68 -19.55
CA PHE A 308 -9.02 -8.42 -19.15
C PHE A 308 -8.08 -7.54 -18.34
N ALA A 309 -7.35 -8.11 -17.37
CA ALA A 309 -6.34 -7.40 -16.60
C ALA A 309 -5.27 -6.78 -17.53
N LYS A 310 -4.80 -7.56 -18.52
CA LYS A 310 -3.85 -7.07 -19.54
C LYS A 310 -4.38 -5.84 -20.27
N LYS A 311 -5.66 -5.84 -20.69
CA LYS A 311 -6.27 -4.66 -21.37
C LYS A 311 -6.22 -3.38 -20.52
N GLN A 312 -6.39 -3.50 -19.21
CA GLN A 312 -6.33 -2.33 -18.31
C GLN A 312 -4.90 -1.77 -18.23
N ILE A 313 -3.89 -2.65 -18.17
CA ILE A 313 -2.48 -2.25 -18.19
C ILE A 313 -2.09 -1.70 -19.57
N ASP A 314 -2.47 -2.36 -20.66
CA ASP A 314 -2.19 -1.90 -22.02
C ASP A 314 -2.81 -0.52 -22.30
N TYR A 315 -4.01 -0.25 -21.74
CA TYR A 315 -4.61 1.09 -21.81
C TYR A 315 -3.70 2.15 -21.19
N ALA A 316 -3.17 1.89 -19.99
CA ALA A 316 -2.24 2.80 -19.32
C ALA A 316 -0.95 2.99 -20.12
N LEU A 317 -0.52 1.96 -20.85
CA LEU A 317 0.71 1.98 -21.65
C LEU A 317 0.53 2.64 -23.02
N GLY A 318 -0.67 2.65 -23.60
CA GLY A 318 -0.89 3.33 -24.88
C GLY A 318 -2.15 3.00 -25.67
N ASP A 319 -2.86 1.90 -25.38
CA ASP A 319 -3.99 1.44 -26.22
C ASP A 319 -5.15 2.45 -26.25
N GLY A 320 -5.23 3.36 -25.28
CA GLY A 320 -6.14 4.50 -25.27
C GLY A 320 -5.82 5.59 -26.31
N GLY A 321 -4.70 5.50 -27.03
CA GLY A 321 -4.22 6.43 -28.05
C GLY A 321 -2.90 7.14 -27.71
N HIS A 322 -2.53 7.16 -26.44
CA HIS A 322 -1.26 7.66 -25.93
C HIS A 322 -0.95 7.02 -24.57
N SER A 323 0.31 7.04 -24.17
CA SER A 323 0.73 6.53 -22.87
C SER A 323 0.24 7.46 -21.76
N LEU A 324 -0.04 6.88 -20.60
CA LEU A 324 -0.36 7.58 -19.37
C LEU A 324 0.72 7.33 -18.30
N VAL A 325 1.88 6.82 -18.71
CA VAL A 325 3.06 6.59 -17.87
C VAL A 325 4.15 7.59 -18.27
N VAL A 326 4.55 8.45 -17.33
CA VAL A 326 5.57 9.49 -17.56
C VAL A 326 6.86 8.86 -18.09
N GLY A 327 7.41 9.43 -19.17
CA GLY A 327 8.68 9.00 -19.76
C GLY A 327 8.62 7.67 -20.53
N PHE A 328 7.43 7.13 -20.82
CA PHE A 328 7.27 5.86 -21.52
C PHE A 328 6.30 5.96 -22.71
N GLY A 329 6.55 5.20 -23.77
CA GLY A 329 5.59 5.01 -24.86
C GLY A 329 5.31 6.24 -25.72
N ASN A 330 4.14 6.23 -26.38
CA ASN A 330 3.73 7.26 -27.32
C ASN A 330 3.07 8.45 -26.61
N ASN A 331 3.60 9.67 -26.80
CA ASN A 331 3.02 10.92 -26.25
C ASN A 331 2.63 10.86 -24.75
N PRO A 332 3.56 10.50 -23.85
CA PRO A 332 3.28 10.43 -22.42
C PRO A 332 3.02 11.80 -21.79
N PRO A 333 2.45 11.85 -20.57
CA PRO A 333 2.37 13.09 -19.81
C PRO A 333 3.77 13.64 -19.51
N THR A 334 3.97 14.93 -19.77
CA THR A 334 5.25 15.64 -19.56
C THR A 334 5.18 16.69 -18.45
N HIS A 335 3.99 16.96 -17.91
CA HIS A 335 3.74 17.92 -16.84
C HIS A 335 2.98 17.25 -15.69
N PRO A 336 3.56 16.20 -15.07
CA PRO A 336 2.97 15.65 -13.85
C PRO A 336 2.94 16.72 -12.75
N HIS A 337 1.88 16.72 -11.94
CA HIS A 337 1.80 17.60 -10.77
C HIS A 337 2.77 17.07 -9.70
N HIS A 338 4.05 17.42 -9.81
CA HIS A 338 5.12 16.87 -9.00
C HIS A 338 6.27 17.88 -8.87
N ALA A 339 6.44 18.43 -7.67
CA ALA A 339 7.33 19.57 -7.42
C ALA A 339 8.78 19.24 -7.77
N SER A 340 9.32 18.12 -7.26
CA SER A 340 10.75 17.81 -7.42
C SER A 340 11.18 17.58 -8.87
N SER A 341 10.33 17.00 -9.72
CA SER A 341 10.67 16.77 -11.14
C SER A 341 10.45 18.00 -12.02
N SER A 342 9.79 19.04 -11.50
CA SER A 342 9.60 20.31 -12.22
C SER A 342 10.81 21.24 -12.12
N CYS A 343 11.76 20.93 -11.23
CA CYS A 343 12.88 21.78 -10.84
C CYS A 343 14.14 21.60 -11.70
#